data_AF-A0A7T3FV91-F1
#
_entry.id   AF-A0A7T3FV91-F1
#
_cell.length_a   1.000
_cell.length_b   1.000
_cell.length_c   1.000
_cell.angle_alpha   90.00
_cell.angle_beta   90.00
_cell.angle_gamma   90.00
#
_symmetry.space_group_name_H-M   'P 1'
#
loop_
_entity.id
_entity.type
_entity.pdbx_description
1 polymer ?
#
loop_
_entity_poly.entity_id
_entity_poly.type
_entity_poly.pdbx_seq_one_letter_code
_entity_poly.pdbx_strand_id
1 'polypeptide(L)'
;MWPWGHLAMAYLVYSCYSRLRRGHRPTAATALVVVFASQFPDLVDKPLAWTLSVLPSGRSLAHSLLVLVPLVALLYSVARVREEGEARPAGAPRNSERGGGRPASEGEEPLAVAFGIGALVHTFGDAFYSLVALELREAGFVLWPAVPPLEYEVEQSFAAHFALVEASPELYFEFLLVAVAAVVWRADGYPGLATVLALPARAWRGVTGAE
;
A
#
# COMPACT_ATOMS: atom_id res chain seq x y z
N MET A 1 -4.07 -9.54 9.41
CA MET A 1 -2.64 -9.79 9.75
C MET A 1 -2.14 -8.63 10.62
N TRP A 2 -0.90 -8.65 11.09
CA TRP A 2 -0.30 -7.47 11.73
C TRP A 2 0.22 -6.47 10.68
N PRO A 3 0.41 -5.18 11.05
CA PRO A 3 0.91 -4.14 10.14
C PRO A 3 2.18 -4.54 9.37
N TRP A 4 3.13 -5.21 10.03
CA TRP A 4 4.36 -5.69 9.40
C TRP A 4 4.11 -6.84 8.42
N GLY A 5 3.15 -7.72 8.70
CA GLY A 5 2.76 -8.80 7.80
C GLY A 5 2.16 -8.24 6.50
N HIS A 6 1.27 -7.26 6.61
CA HIS A 6 0.68 -6.58 5.44
C HIS A 6 1.76 -5.91 4.58
N LEU A 7 2.68 -5.18 5.22
CA LEU A 7 3.80 -4.54 4.54
C LEU A 7 4.69 -5.57 3.82
N ALA A 8 5.08 -6.64 4.53
CA ALA A 8 5.94 -7.67 3.97
C ALA A 8 5.29 -8.35 2.76
N MET A 9 4.03 -8.75 2.88
CA MET A 9 3.28 -9.38 1.79
C MET A 9 3.13 -8.43 0.60
N ALA A 10 2.70 -7.19 0.83
CA ALA A 10 2.53 -6.19 -0.22
C ALA A 10 3.84 -5.90 -0.96
N TYR A 11 4.95 -5.80 -0.23
CA TYR A 11 6.27 -5.59 -0.82
C TYR A 11 6.72 -6.77 -1.69
N LEU A 12 6.50 -8.01 -1.22
CA LEU A 12 6.84 -9.21 -1.99
C LEU A 12 6.02 -9.31 -3.29
N VAL A 13 4.70 -9.08 -3.21
CA VAL A 13 3.83 -9.07 -4.38
C VAL A 13 4.24 -7.97 -5.36
N TYR A 14 4.54 -6.77 -4.86
CA TYR A 14 4.98 -5.66 -5.72
C TYR A 14 6.36 -5.90 -6.35
N SER A 15 7.33 -6.43 -5.60
CA SER A 15 8.66 -6.76 -6.14
C SER A 15 8.56 -7.83 -7.24
N CYS A 16 7.72 -8.86 -7.02
CA CYS A 16 7.43 -9.87 -8.03
C CYS A 16 6.79 -9.24 -9.29
N TYR A 17 5.75 -8.43 -9.11
CA TYR A 17 5.11 -7.69 -10.21
C TYR A 17 6.11 -6.82 -10.98
N SER A 18 6.93 -6.04 -10.27
CA SER A 18 7.91 -5.13 -10.86
C SER A 18 8.92 -5.89 -11.73
N ARG A 19 9.45 -7.01 -11.23
CA ARG A 19 10.38 -7.84 -12.00
C ARG A 19 9.73 -8.49 -13.22
N LEU A 20 8.54 -9.07 -13.05
CA LEU A 20 7.86 -9.84 -14.10
C LEU A 20 7.22 -8.96 -15.19
N ARG A 21 6.71 -7.78 -14.82
CA ARG A 21 5.95 -6.91 -15.74
C ARG A 21 6.75 -5.69 -16.21
N ARG A 22 7.71 -5.21 -15.42
CA ARG A 22 8.50 -4.01 -15.75
C ARG A 22 9.97 -4.31 -16.03
N GLY A 23 10.46 -5.52 -15.71
CA GLY A 23 11.84 -5.93 -15.97
C GLY A 23 12.89 -5.24 -15.09
N HIS A 24 12.47 -4.53 -14.05
CA HIS A 24 13.35 -3.86 -13.10
C HIS A 24 12.90 -4.09 -11.65
N ARG A 25 13.73 -3.64 -10.71
CA ARG A 25 13.46 -3.71 -9.27
C ARG A 25 12.52 -2.58 -8.84
N PRO A 26 11.80 -2.69 -7.71
CA PRO A 26 11.05 -1.56 -7.14
C PRO A 26 11.93 -0.31 -7.02
N THR A 27 11.38 0.83 -7.41
CA THR A 27 12.03 2.14 -7.23
C THR A 27 11.80 2.66 -5.82
N ALA A 28 12.55 3.69 -5.40
CA ALA A 28 12.32 4.32 -4.10
C ALA A 28 10.88 4.84 -3.95
N ALA A 29 10.34 5.50 -4.97
CA ALA A 29 8.98 6.05 -4.94
C ALA A 29 7.93 4.95 -4.81
N THR A 30 8.03 3.90 -5.62
CA THR A 30 7.05 2.79 -5.60
C THR A 30 7.14 1.98 -4.31
N ALA A 31 8.34 1.76 -3.76
CA ALA A 31 8.51 1.13 -2.46
C ALA A 31 7.86 1.94 -1.33
N LEU A 32 8.02 3.27 -1.33
CA LEU A 32 7.38 4.15 -0.34
C LEU A 32 5.85 4.17 -0.50
N VAL A 33 5.35 4.16 -1.73
CA VAL A 33 3.91 4.04 -1.98
C VAL A 33 3.37 2.70 -1.50
N VAL A 34 4.09 1.59 -1.70
CA VAL A 34 3.71 0.28 -1.13
C VAL A 34 3.67 0.33 0.39
N VAL A 35 4.65 0.97 1.04
CA VAL A 35 4.64 1.16 2.50
C VAL A 35 3.36 1.86 2.93
N PHE A 36 3.05 3.01 2.35
CA PHE A 36 1.83 3.76 2.67
C PHE A 36 0.55 2.96 2.36
N ALA A 37 0.45 2.43 1.14
CA ALA A 37 -0.76 1.77 0.66
C ALA A 37 -1.06 0.46 1.39
N SER A 38 -0.03 -0.26 1.84
CA SER A 38 -0.19 -1.45 2.68
C SER A 38 -0.77 -1.14 4.05
N GLN A 39 -0.83 0.13 4.47
CA GLN A 39 -1.45 0.56 5.73
C GLN A 39 -2.69 1.43 5.49
N PHE A 40 -2.96 1.81 4.24
CA PHE A 40 -4.01 2.77 3.89
C PHE A 40 -5.39 2.36 4.39
N PRO A 41 -5.85 1.10 4.24
CA PRO A 41 -7.17 0.72 4.75
C PRO A 41 -7.33 0.95 6.26
N ASP A 42 -6.30 0.60 7.03
CA ASP A 42 -6.27 0.81 8.47
C ASP A 42 -6.22 2.28 8.85
N LEU A 43 -5.45 3.09 8.12
CA LEU A 43 -5.34 4.54 8.36
C LEU A 43 -6.65 5.29 8.09
N VAL A 44 -7.55 4.72 7.30
CA VAL A 44 -8.88 5.28 7.02
C VAL A 44 -9.91 4.73 7.99
N ASP A 45 -10.07 3.41 8.05
CA ASP A 45 -11.20 2.80 8.73
C ASP A 45 -11.07 2.90 10.25
N LYS A 46 -9.87 2.74 10.80
CA LYS A 46 -9.69 2.71 12.27
C LYS A 46 -9.99 4.08 12.91
N PRO A 47 -9.46 5.22 12.43
CA PRO A 47 -9.83 6.51 13.02
C PRO A 47 -11.31 6.84 12.84
N LEU A 48 -11.89 6.52 11.67
CA LEU A 48 -13.29 6.77 11.39
C LEU A 48 -14.23 5.90 12.22
N ALA A 49 -13.83 4.68 12.58
CA ALA A 49 -14.62 3.78 13.42
C ALA A 49 -14.37 4.02 14.92
N TRP A 50 -13.12 4.08 15.36
CA TRP A 50 -12.74 4.06 16.78
C TRP A 50 -12.78 5.44 17.43
N THR A 51 -12.42 6.50 16.69
CA THR A 51 -12.31 7.86 17.26
C THR A 51 -13.52 8.72 16.89
N LEU A 52 -13.99 8.61 15.65
CA LEU A 52 -15.05 9.47 15.12
C LEU A 52 -16.42 8.78 15.10
N SER A 53 -16.48 7.46 15.31
CA SER A 53 -17.70 6.65 15.33
C SER A 53 -18.60 6.85 14.08
N VAL A 54 -17.98 7.15 12.94
CA VAL A 54 -18.65 7.35 11.64
C VAL A 54 -18.89 6.03 10.93
N LEU A 55 -17.94 5.09 11.05
CA LEU A 55 -18.02 3.78 10.43
C LEU A 55 -18.44 2.70 11.43
N PRO A 56 -19.17 1.66 11.00
CA PRO A 56 -19.68 0.62 11.90
C PRO A 56 -18.58 -0.29 12.46
N SER A 57 -17.43 -0.38 11.77
CA SER A 57 -16.33 -1.25 12.17
C SER A 57 -15.00 -0.72 11.63
N GLY A 58 -13.91 -1.03 12.35
CA GLY A 58 -12.54 -0.71 11.94
C GLY A 58 -12.07 -1.44 10.68
N ARG A 59 -12.90 -2.33 10.13
CA ARG A 59 -12.79 -2.90 8.78
C ARG A 59 -14.13 -2.74 8.08
N SER A 60 -14.25 -1.75 7.20
CA SER A 60 -15.49 -1.49 6.45
C SER A 60 -15.23 -0.75 5.12
N LEU A 61 -15.09 0.57 5.15
CA LEU A 61 -15.04 1.41 3.95
C LEU A 61 -13.81 1.13 3.07
N ALA A 62 -12.61 1.34 3.59
CA ALA A 62 -11.36 1.21 2.85
C ALA A 62 -10.87 -0.25 2.75
N HIS A 63 -11.44 -1.15 3.55
CA HIS A 63 -11.25 -2.60 3.41
C HIS A 63 -12.23 -3.25 2.42
N SER A 64 -13.25 -2.54 1.93
CA SER A 64 -14.21 -3.09 0.97
C SER A 64 -13.66 -3.12 -0.45
N LEU A 65 -13.77 -4.28 -1.12
CA LEU A 65 -13.44 -4.38 -2.55
C LEU A 65 -14.43 -3.61 -3.43
N LEU A 66 -15.68 -3.42 -2.99
CA LEU A 66 -16.67 -2.61 -3.72
C LEU A 66 -16.27 -1.13 -3.77
N VAL A 67 -15.44 -0.67 -2.83
CA VAL A 67 -14.92 0.71 -2.76
C VAL A 67 -13.51 0.78 -3.33
N LEU A 68 -12.65 -0.14 -2.92
CA LEU A 68 -11.23 -0.10 -3.21
C LEU A 68 -10.93 -0.41 -4.68
N VAL A 69 -11.65 -1.34 -5.31
CA VAL A 69 -11.45 -1.66 -6.73
C VAL A 69 -11.78 -0.47 -7.64
N PRO A 70 -12.95 0.20 -7.52
CA PRO A 70 -13.22 1.43 -8.27
C PRO A 70 -12.22 2.55 -7.99
N LEU A 71 -11.81 2.74 -6.73
CA LEU A 71 -10.80 3.75 -6.36
C LEU A 71 -9.47 3.50 -7.08
N VAL A 72 -8.97 2.26 -7.03
CA VAL A 72 -7.72 1.89 -7.70
C VAL A 72 -7.84 2.02 -9.22
N ALA A 73 -8.96 1.61 -9.80
CA ALA A 73 -9.22 1.77 -11.23
C ALA A 73 -9.24 3.25 -11.65
N LEU A 74 -9.86 4.12 -10.84
CA LEU A 74 -9.87 5.56 -11.07
C LEU A 74 -8.45 6.15 -11.00
N LEU A 75 -7.70 5.83 -9.94
CA LEU A 75 -6.32 6.31 -9.78
C LEU A 75 -5.43 5.88 -10.94
N TYR A 76 -5.54 4.63 -11.36
CA TYR A 76 -4.83 4.10 -12.52
C TYR A 76 -5.23 4.83 -13.82
N SER A 77 -6.53 5.04 -14.03
CA SER A 77 -7.03 5.73 -15.23
C SER A 77 -6.57 7.18 -15.30
N VAL A 78 -6.60 7.90 -14.18
CA VAL A 78 -6.12 9.29 -14.10
C VAL A 78 -4.62 9.35 -14.37
N ALA A 79 -3.83 8.47 -13.76
CA ALA A 79 -2.39 8.39 -13.99
C ALA A 79 -2.08 8.14 -15.48
N ARG A 80 -2.83 7.22 -16.11
CA ARG A 80 -2.70 6.94 -17.55
C ARG A 80 -3.01 8.13 -18.43
N VAL A 81 -4.13 8.83 -18.18
CA VAL A 81 -4.52 9.99 -18.98
C VAL A 81 -3.50 11.12 -18.87
N ARG A 82 -2.90 11.31 -17.68
CA ARG A 82 -1.86 12.34 -17.47
C ARG A 82 -0.58 12.02 -18.22
N GLU A 83 -0.13 10.77 -18.21
CA GLU A 83 1.05 10.34 -18.96
C GLU A 83 0.86 10.52 -20.47
N GLU A 84 -0.32 10.21 -20.99
CA GLU A 84 -0.65 10.41 -22.42
C GLU A 84 -0.70 11.91 -22.79
N GLY A 85 -1.20 12.76 -21.89
CA GLY A 85 -1.25 14.20 -22.06
C GLY A 85 0.13 14.88 -22.03
N GLU A 86 1.03 14.43 -21.16
CA GLU A 86 2.42 14.92 -21.08
C GLU A 86 3.26 14.47 -22.29
N ALA A 87 2.96 13.31 -22.87
CA ALA A 87 3.69 12.77 -24.02
C ALA A 87 3.45 13.53 -25.35
N ARG A 88 2.54 14.52 -25.40
CA ARG A 88 2.17 15.20 -26.65
C ARG A 88 2.27 16.73 -26.57
N PRO A 89 3.39 17.35 -26.98
CA PRO A 89 3.38 18.77 -27.27
C PRO A 89 2.62 19.00 -28.58
N ALA A 90 1.50 19.70 -28.51
CA ALA A 90 0.79 20.20 -29.70
C ALA A 90 1.68 21.21 -30.43
N GLY A 91 2.30 20.79 -31.54
CA GLY A 91 3.01 21.70 -32.46
C GLY A 91 4.52 21.85 -32.27
N ALA A 92 5.20 20.97 -31.53
CA ALA A 92 6.67 21.04 -31.45
C ALA A 92 7.33 20.72 -32.81
N PRO A 93 8.26 21.56 -33.31
CA PRO A 93 8.95 21.30 -34.57
C PRO A 93 9.74 19.99 -34.52
N ARG A 94 9.76 19.27 -35.65
CA ARG A 94 10.36 17.93 -35.83
C ARG A 94 11.87 17.82 -35.54
N ASN A 95 12.56 18.93 -35.24
CA ASN A 95 13.99 18.95 -34.96
C ASN A 95 14.25 19.49 -33.55
N SER A 96 14.46 18.58 -32.60
CA SER A 96 15.62 18.68 -31.72
C SER A 96 15.85 17.32 -31.08
N GLU A 97 16.99 16.75 -31.39
CA GLU A 97 17.65 15.74 -30.58
C GLU A 97 17.88 16.34 -29.18
N ARG A 98 16.90 16.18 -28.30
CA ARG A 98 17.16 16.22 -26.86
C ARG A 98 16.46 15.02 -26.25
N GLY A 99 17.16 13.89 -26.35
CA GLY A 99 16.87 12.68 -25.59
C GLY A 99 16.90 13.01 -24.10
N GLY A 100 15.75 13.42 -23.60
CA GLY A 100 15.45 13.63 -22.19
C GLY A 100 14.04 13.14 -21.92
N GLY A 101 13.65 12.01 -22.52
CA GLY A 101 12.45 11.30 -22.09
C GLY A 101 12.66 10.94 -20.62
N ARG A 102 11.73 11.37 -19.76
CA ARG A 102 11.73 10.97 -18.35
C ARG A 102 11.90 9.44 -18.31
N PRO A 103 12.84 8.91 -17.51
CA PRO A 103 13.01 7.47 -17.42
C PRO A 103 11.66 6.82 -17.07
N ALA A 104 11.38 5.64 -17.62
CA ALA A 104 10.09 4.93 -17.43
C ALA A 104 9.69 4.70 -15.96
N SER A 105 10.59 4.98 -15.02
CA SER A 105 10.39 5.01 -13.57
C SER A 105 9.70 6.27 -13.02
N GLU A 106 9.47 7.31 -13.82
CA GLU A 106 8.98 8.63 -13.36
C GLU A 106 7.51 8.92 -13.67
N GLY A 107 6.81 8.02 -14.35
CA GLY A 107 5.37 8.13 -14.57
C GLY A 107 4.55 8.00 -13.28
N GLU A 108 3.32 8.49 -13.28
CA GLU A 108 2.36 8.32 -12.17
C GLU A 108 1.76 6.89 -12.17
N GLU A 109 1.74 6.19 -13.31
CA GLU A 109 1.14 4.86 -13.47
C GLU A 109 1.79 3.81 -12.55
N PRO A 110 3.12 3.67 -12.45
CA PRO A 110 3.76 2.75 -11.50
C PRO A 110 3.37 3.02 -10.04
N LEU A 111 3.10 4.28 -9.68
CA LEU A 111 2.68 4.67 -8.33
C LEU A 111 1.23 4.25 -8.08
N ALA A 112 0.34 4.45 -9.05
CA ALA A 112 -1.04 3.97 -8.96
C ALA A 112 -1.11 2.44 -8.82
N VAL A 113 -0.26 1.70 -9.55
CA VAL A 113 -0.18 0.24 -9.41
C VAL A 113 0.41 -0.17 -8.06
N ALA A 114 1.44 0.52 -7.58
CA ALA A 114 2.01 0.29 -6.25
C ALA A 114 0.97 0.49 -5.15
N PHE A 115 0.15 1.55 -5.27
CA PHE A 115 -0.95 1.82 -4.36
C PHE A 115 -2.01 0.71 -4.41
N GLY A 116 -2.44 0.34 -5.62
CA GLY A 116 -3.44 -0.70 -5.82
C GLY A 116 -3.01 -2.05 -5.25
N ILE A 117 -1.78 -2.49 -5.52
CA ILE A 117 -1.23 -3.72 -4.95
C ILE A 117 -1.18 -3.63 -3.43
N GLY A 118 -0.66 -2.54 -2.86
CA GLY A 118 -0.56 -2.39 -1.40
C GLY A 118 -1.91 -2.49 -0.71
N ALA A 119 -2.90 -1.73 -1.17
CA ALA A 119 -4.21 -1.70 -0.53
C ALA A 119 -4.98 -3.01 -0.73
N LEU A 120 -4.96 -3.60 -1.92
CA LEU A 120 -5.65 -4.88 -2.19
C LEU A 120 -5.02 -6.04 -1.42
N VAL A 121 -3.69 -6.08 -1.32
CA VAL A 121 -2.98 -7.11 -0.54
C VAL A 121 -3.24 -6.93 0.96
N HIS A 122 -3.38 -5.70 1.46
CA HIS A 122 -3.83 -5.45 2.83
C HIS A 122 -5.20 -6.08 3.09
N THR A 123 -6.20 -5.73 2.28
CA THR A 123 -7.56 -6.27 2.37
C THR A 123 -7.57 -7.80 2.29
N PHE A 124 -6.81 -8.38 1.36
CA PHE A 124 -6.66 -9.82 1.25
C PHE A 124 -6.04 -10.43 2.50
N GLY A 125 -4.97 -9.86 3.03
CA GLY A 125 -4.30 -10.33 4.24
C GLY A 125 -5.20 -10.31 5.47
N ASP A 126 -6.15 -9.38 5.54
CA ASP A 126 -7.12 -9.33 6.62
C ASP A 126 -8.25 -10.35 6.47
N ALA A 127 -8.57 -10.78 5.24
CA ALA A 127 -9.53 -11.85 4.99
C ALA A 127 -8.88 -13.24 4.98
N PHE A 128 -7.54 -13.33 4.84
CA PHE A 128 -6.84 -14.57 4.48
C PHE A 128 -7.15 -15.74 5.41
N TYR A 129 -6.99 -15.55 6.72
CA TYR A 129 -7.20 -16.62 7.69
C TYR A 129 -8.68 -17.04 7.76
N SER A 130 -9.61 -16.09 7.78
CA SER A 130 -11.05 -16.40 7.78
C SER A 130 -11.48 -17.12 6.50
N LEU A 131 -10.90 -16.79 5.35
CA LEU A 131 -11.15 -17.48 4.08
C LEU A 131 -10.64 -18.93 4.12
N VAL A 132 -9.44 -19.16 4.66
CA VAL A 132 -8.87 -20.51 4.81
C VAL A 132 -9.67 -21.34 5.82
N ALA A 133 -10.14 -20.72 6.90
CA ALA A 133 -11.00 -21.35 7.91
C ALA A 133 -12.47 -21.53 7.46
N LEU A 134 -12.84 -20.99 6.28
CA LEU A 134 -14.22 -20.94 5.77
C LEU A 134 -15.20 -20.17 6.67
N GLU A 135 -14.68 -19.25 7.48
CA GLU A 135 -15.42 -18.36 8.37
C GLU A 135 -15.86 -17.10 7.60
N LEU A 136 -16.68 -17.29 6.56
CA LEU A 136 -17.05 -16.24 5.61
C LEU A 136 -17.75 -15.03 6.25
N ARG A 137 -18.33 -15.21 7.45
CA ARG A 137 -18.93 -14.12 8.22
C ARG A 137 -17.89 -13.08 8.64
N GLU A 138 -16.68 -13.51 9.00
CA GLU A 138 -15.61 -12.60 9.41
C GLU A 138 -15.04 -11.79 8.25
N ALA A 139 -15.09 -12.36 7.04
CA ALA A 139 -14.70 -11.69 5.80
C ALA A 139 -15.80 -10.77 5.22
N GLY A 140 -16.94 -10.58 5.91
CA GLY A 140 -18.08 -9.80 5.41
C GLY A 140 -17.72 -8.36 5.02
N PHE A 141 -16.73 -7.76 5.68
CA PHE A 141 -16.24 -6.41 5.39
C PHE A 141 -15.77 -6.23 3.94
N VAL A 142 -15.29 -7.29 3.28
CA VAL A 142 -14.81 -7.28 1.89
C VAL A 142 -15.89 -6.83 0.91
N LEU A 143 -17.17 -7.07 1.25
CA LEU A 143 -18.34 -6.74 0.44
C LEU A 143 -19.18 -5.60 1.04
N TRP A 144 -18.67 -4.88 2.02
CA TRP A 144 -19.37 -3.73 2.59
C TRP A 144 -19.62 -2.64 1.52
N PRO A 145 -20.78 -1.97 1.44
CA PRO A 145 -21.93 -2.03 2.35
C PRO A 145 -22.98 -3.09 1.98
N ALA A 146 -22.75 -3.92 0.96
CA ALA A 146 -23.72 -4.93 0.55
C ALA A 146 -23.87 -6.06 1.59
N VAL A 147 -22.80 -6.33 2.34
CA VAL A 147 -22.80 -7.25 3.49
C VAL A 147 -22.36 -6.46 4.73
N PRO A 148 -23.06 -6.58 5.88
CA PRO A 148 -22.63 -5.93 7.11
C PRO A 148 -21.29 -6.51 7.58
N PRO A 149 -20.37 -5.67 8.08
CA PRO A 149 -19.11 -6.15 8.61
C PRO A 149 -19.36 -6.81 9.98
N LEU A 150 -18.36 -7.49 10.52
CA LEU A 150 -18.39 -7.82 11.94
C LEU A 150 -18.25 -6.53 12.76
N GLU A 151 -19.25 -6.31 13.61
CA GLU A 151 -19.24 -5.25 14.61
C GLU A 151 -18.73 -5.84 15.93
N TYR A 152 -17.74 -5.19 16.52
CA TYR A 152 -17.22 -5.55 17.82
C TYR A 152 -17.86 -4.66 18.87
N GLU A 153 -18.45 -5.26 19.91
CA GLU A 153 -19.08 -4.51 21.01
C GLU A 153 -18.04 -3.80 21.90
N VAL A 154 -16.78 -4.22 21.83
CA VAL A 154 -15.69 -3.68 22.65
C VAL A 154 -14.87 -2.66 21.86
N GLU A 155 -14.54 -1.56 22.52
CA GLU A 155 -13.66 -0.51 21.98
C GLU A 155 -12.29 -1.12 21.62
N GLN A 156 -11.99 -1.13 20.32
CA GLN A 156 -10.75 -1.72 19.82
C GLN A 156 -9.61 -0.73 19.93
N SER A 157 -8.49 -1.17 20.53
CA SER A 157 -7.26 -0.38 20.58
C SER A 157 -6.06 -1.20 20.12
N PHE A 158 -5.12 -0.52 19.46
CA PHE A 158 -3.83 -1.11 19.11
C PHE A 158 -3.07 -1.57 20.35
N ALA A 159 -3.11 -0.78 21.44
CA ALA A 159 -2.43 -1.12 22.69
C ALA A 159 -2.97 -2.42 23.30
N ALA A 160 -4.30 -2.61 23.31
CA ALA A 160 -4.91 -3.85 23.77
C ALA A 160 -4.53 -5.04 22.88
N HIS A 161 -4.55 -4.86 21.55
CA HIS A 161 -4.11 -5.92 20.63
C HIS A 161 -2.66 -6.32 20.89
N PHE A 162 -1.75 -5.36 21.06
CA PHE A 162 -0.34 -5.64 21.37
C PHE A 162 -0.15 -6.35 22.71
N ALA A 163 -0.92 -5.97 23.74
CA ALA A 163 -0.85 -6.59 25.06
C ALA A 163 -1.31 -8.06 25.06
N LEU A 164 -2.14 -8.43 24.08
CA LEU A 164 -2.71 -9.77 23.91
C LEU A 164 -2.03 -10.56 22.78
N VAL A 165 -0.86 -10.14 22.32
CA VAL A 165 -0.08 -10.91 21.34
C VAL A 165 0.32 -12.24 21.96
N GLU A 166 -0.12 -13.32 21.32
CA GLU A 166 0.26 -14.69 21.68
C GLU A 166 1.10 -15.33 20.57
N ALA A 167 1.96 -16.27 20.95
CA ALA A 167 2.73 -17.05 19.99
C ALA A 167 1.80 -18.04 19.27
N SER A 168 1.54 -17.79 17.99
CA SER A 168 0.66 -18.61 17.16
C SER A 168 1.31 -18.97 15.81
N PRO A 169 0.83 -20.02 15.12
CA PRO A 169 1.31 -20.35 13.77
C PRO A 169 1.20 -19.17 12.78
N GLU A 170 0.15 -18.37 12.89
CA GLU A 170 -0.11 -17.18 12.09
C GLU A 170 0.99 -16.13 12.33
N LEU A 171 1.33 -15.87 13.59
CA LEU A 171 2.39 -14.93 13.94
C LEU A 171 3.76 -15.39 13.41
N TYR A 172 4.08 -16.68 13.53
CA TYR A 172 5.33 -17.23 12.97
C TYR A 172 5.37 -17.14 11.45
N PHE A 173 4.25 -17.39 10.77
CA PHE A 173 4.13 -17.21 9.33
C PHE A 173 4.36 -15.75 8.92
N GLU A 174 3.80 -14.80 9.66
CA GLU A 174 4.03 -13.37 9.40
C GLU A 174 5.50 -12.98 9.60
N PHE A 175 6.19 -13.50 10.63
CA PHE A 175 7.63 -13.27 10.78
C PHE A 175 8.46 -13.91 9.66
N LEU A 176 8.05 -15.07 9.16
CA LEU A 176 8.68 -15.67 7.97
C LEU A 176 8.50 -14.77 6.75
N LEU A 177 7.29 -14.22 6.52
CA LEU A 177 7.05 -13.24 5.45
C LEU A 177 7.96 -12.02 5.58
N VAL A 178 8.11 -11.48 6.79
CA VAL A 178 9.01 -10.35 7.07
C VAL A 178 10.47 -10.72 6.75
N ALA A 179 10.92 -11.90 7.16
CA ALA A 179 12.29 -12.36 6.88
C ALA A 179 12.54 -12.49 5.37
N VAL A 180 11.61 -13.08 4.63
CA VAL A 180 11.69 -13.21 3.16
C VAL A 180 11.65 -11.82 2.51
N ALA A 181 10.75 -10.94 2.94
CA ALA A 181 10.65 -9.57 2.45
C ALA A 181 11.94 -8.79 2.70
N ALA A 182 12.58 -8.94 3.86
CA ALA A 182 13.87 -8.31 4.16
C ALA A 182 15.00 -8.80 3.24
N VAL A 183 15.04 -10.09 2.92
CA VAL A 183 15.99 -10.66 1.96
C VAL A 183 15.77 -10.09 0.56
N VAL A 184 14.52 -10.04 0.10
CA VAL A 184 14.17 -9.48 -1.21
C VAL A 184 14.46 -7.98 -1.26
N TRP A 185 14.13 -7.22 -0.22
CA TRP A 185 14.39 -5.79 -0.12
C TRP A 185 15.89 -5.46 -0.15
N ARG A 186 16.70 -6.28 0.54
CA ARG A 186 18.16 -6.23 0.44
C ARG A 186 18.64 -6.53 -0.97
N ALA A 187 18.12 -7.58 -1.61
CA ALA A 187 18.47 -7.93 -2.99
C ALA A 187 18.04 -6.84 -3.99
N ASP A 188 17.00 -6.06 -3.65
CA ASP A 188 16.53 -4.92 -4.41
C ASP A 188 17.38 -3.65 -4.22
N GLY A 189 18.33 -3.64 -3.28
CA GLY A 189 19.20 -2.50 -3.01
C GLY A 189 18.58 -1.48 -2.06
N TYR A 190 17.70 -1.93 -1.16
CA TYR A 190 17.06 -1.09 -0.14
C TYR A 190 16.27 0.11 -0.69
N PRO A 191 15.39 -0.08 -1.70
CA PRO A 191 14.62 1.02 -2.26
C PRO A 191 13.85 1.77 -1.17
N GLY A 192 13.95 3.11 -1.18
CA GLY A 192 13.30 4.01 -0.23
C GLY A 192 14.12 4.32 1.04
N LEU A 193 15.10 3.49 1.41
CA LEU A 193 15.84 3.66 2.67
C LEU A 193 16.56 5.01 2.77
N ALA A 194 17.34 5.36 1.74
CA ALA A 194 18.06 6.63 1.68
C ALA A 194 17.11 7.84 1.76
N THR A 195 15.92 7.73 1.15
CA THR A 195 14.90 8.78 1.19
C THR A 195 14.38 8.98 2.61
N VAL A 196 14.04 7.90 3.32
CA VAL A 196 13.56 7.96 4.71
C VAL A 196 14.63 8.52 5.64
N LEU A 197 15.87 8.05 5.52
CA LEU A 197 16.99 8.51 6.35
C LEU A 197 17.35 9.98 6.11
N ALA A 198 17.05 10.53 4.93
CA ALA A 198 17.29 11.93 4.62
C ALA A 198 16.19 12.88 5.15
N LEU A 199 15.03 12.37 5.59
CA LEU A 199 13.91 13.21 6.06
C LEU A 199 14.27 14.13 7.23
N PRO A 200 14.96 13.66 8.30
CA PRO A 200 15.30 14.53 9.43
C PRO A 200 16.20 15.70 9.00
N ALA A 201 17.20 15.45 8.16
CA ALA A 201 18.11 16.48 7.65
C ALA A 201 17.38 17.48 6.73
N ARG A 202 16.42 17.02 5.92
CA ARG A 202 15.58 17.89 5.08
C ARG A 202 14.64 18.75 5.91
N ALA A 203 13.98 18.18 6.90
CA ALA A 203 13.11 18.92 7.82
C ALA A 203 13.90 19.97 8.59
N TRP A 204 15.09 19.62 9.09
CA TRP A 204 15.98 20.54 9.79
C TRP A 204 16.43 21.72 8.93
N ARG A 205 16.89 21.48 7.69
CA ARG A 205 17.27 22.55 6.75
C ARG A 205 16.08 23.45 6.38
N GLY A 206 14.90 22.86 6.20
CA GLY A 206 13.67 23.61 5.93
C GLY A 206 13.27 24.55 7.07
N VAL A 207 13.55 24.17 8.33
CA VAL A 207 13.27 25.01 9.51
C VAL A 207 14.37 26.06 9.74
N THR A 208 15.63 25.74 9.45
CA THR A 208 16.78 26.60 9.77
C THR A 208 17.22 27.52 8.63
N GLY A 209 16.76 27.29 7.40
CA GLY A 209 17.19 28.05 6.21
C GLY A 209 18.66 27.82 5.83
N ALA A 210 19.33 26.84 6.43
CA ALA A 210 20.70 26.48 6.10
C ALA A 210 20.73 25.65 4.81
N GLU A 211 21.36 26.19 3.75
CA GLU A 211 21.66 25.47 2.51
C GLU A 211 22.75 24.40 2.72
#